data_AF-X0TF50-F1
#
_entry.id   AF-X0TF50-F1
#
_cell.length_a   1.000
_cell.length_b   1.000
_cell.length_c   1.000
_cell.angle_alpha   90.00
_cell.angle_beta   90.00
_cell.angle_gamma   90.00
#
_symmetry.space_group_name_H-M   'P 1'
#
loop_
_entity.id
_entity.type
_entity.pdbx_description
1 polymer ?
#
loop_
_entity_poly.entity_id
_entity_poly.type
_entity_poly.pdbx_seq_one_letter_code
_entity_poly.pdbx_strand_id
1 'polypeptide(L)' 'MILIVDFGSQYNQLIARRIREQHVYCQIEPPDIELSRVRSLALKGIILSGGPASIYEKNSPKVDLQI' A
#
# COMPACT_ATOMS: atom_id res chain seq x y z
N MET A 1 0.72 3.48 12.72
CA MET A 1 1.18 2.51 11.72
C MET A 1 0.84 3.04 10.34
N ILE A 2 1.73 2.87 9.37
CA ILE A 2 1.47 3.20 7.97
C ILE A 2 1.23 1.92 7.18
N LEU A 3 0.17 1.89 6.38
CA LEU A 3 -0.07 0.82 5.41
C LEU A 3 0.53 1.24 4.07
N ILE A 4 1.34 0.39 3.45
CA ILE A 4 1.81 0.56 2.08
C ILE A 4 1.04 -0.45 1.22
N VAL A 5 0.21 0.04 0.31
CA VAL A 5 -0.50 -0.78 -0.67
C VAL A 5 0.38 -0.92 -1.90
N ASP A 6 0.77 -2.14 -2.24
CA ASP A 6 1.72 -2.44 -3.29
C ASP A 6 1.05 -2.74 -4.64
N PHE A 7 1.30 -1.92 -5.67
CA PHE A 7 0.82 -2.13 -7.05
C PHE A 7 1.90 -2.73 -7.98
N GLY A 8 3.00 -3.25 -7.44
CA GLY A 8 4.13 -3.83 -8.18
C GLY A 8 5.32 -2.87 -8.32
N SER A 9 5.45 -1.86 -7.47
CA SER A 9 6.57 -0.91 -7.52
C SER A 9 7.90 -1.58 -7.14
N GLN A 10 8.94 -1.30 -7.92
CA GLN A 10 10.32 -1.67 -7.54
C GLN A 10 10.83 -0.96 -6.27
N TYR A 11 10.12 0.06 -5.78
CA TYR A 11 10.56 0.93 -4.68
C TYR A 11 9.88 0.65 -3.33
N ASN A 12 9.02 -0.37 -3.19
CA ASN A 12 8.28 -0.57 -1.92
C ASN A 12 9.18 -0.76 -0.71
N GLN A 13 10.28 -1.52 -0.89
CA GLN A 13 11.25 -1.73 0.18
C GLN A 13 11.99 -0.44 0.55
N LEU A 14 12.21 0.45 -0.42
CA LEU A 14 12.78 1.78 -0.17
C LEU A 14 11.80 2.66 0.61
N ILE A 15 10.51 2.67 0.24
CA ILE A 15 9.45 3.37 0.96
C ILE A 15 9.38 2.87 2.41
N ALA A 16 9.30 1.56 2.62
CA ALA A 16 9.27 0.95 3.95
C ALA A 16 10.53 1.31 4.76
N ARG A 17 11.71 1.30 4.14
CA ARG A 17 12.95 1.75 4.77
C ARG A 17 12.86 3.22 5.22
N ARG A 18 12.39 4.12 4.36
CA ARG A 18 12.23 5.54 4.71
C ARG A 18 11.28 5.76 5.89
N ILE A 19 10.18 5.02 5.97
CA ILE A 19 9.24 5.11 7.10
C ILE A 19 9.87 4.60 8.39
N ARG A 20 10.61 3.48 8.32
CA ARG A 20 11.33 2.92 9.47
C ARG A 20 12.47 3.82 9.95
N GLU A 21 13.15 4.52 9.04
CA GLU A 21 14.14 5.56 9.35
C GLU A 21 13.52 6.74 10.15
N GLN A 22 12.20 6.95 10.04
CA GLN A 22 11.45 7.92 10.85
C GLN A 22 10.87 7.31 12.14
N HIS A 23 11.31 6.11 12.53
CA HIS A 23 10.82 5.38 13.71
C HIS A 23 9.32 5.07 13.69
N VAL A 24 8.72 4.96 12.50
CA VAL A 24 7.30 4.62 12.34
C VAL A 24 7.17 3.17 11.87
N TYR A 25 6.28 2.40 12.51
CA TYR A 25 5.95 1.04 12.05
C TYR A 25 5.12 1.09 10.76
N CYS A 26 5.50 0.25 9.79
CA CYS A 26 4.80 0.09 8.52
C CYS A 26 4.63 -1.37 8.11
N GLN A 27 3.56 -1.64 7.37
CA GLN A 27 3.22 -2.94 6.79
C GLN A 27 3.00 -2.76 5.28
N ILE A 28 3.50 -3.71 4.48
CA ILE A 28 3.28 -3.73 3.03
C ILE A 28 2.24 -4.81 2.75
N GLU A 29 1.21 -4.46 2.01
CA GLU A 29 0.08 -5.34 1.67
C GLU A 29 -0.25 -5.22 0.18
N PRO A 30 -0.77 -6.28 -0.45
CA PRO A 30 -1.20 -6.25 -1.85
C PRO A 30 -2.48 -5.39 -2.01
N PRO A 31 -2.84 -4.99 -3.24
CA PRO A 31 -3.94 -4.07 -3.49
C PRO A 31 -5.33 -4.71 -3.31
N ASP A 32 -5.39 -6.04 -3.27
CA ASP A 32 -6.56 -6.86 -2.98
C ASP A 32 -6.78 -7.11 -1.48
N ILE A 33 -6.07 -6.39 -0.59
CA ILE A 33 -6.29 -6.46 0.86
C ILE A 33 -7.76 -6.20 1.20
N GLU A 34 -8.33 -7.06 2.03
CA GLU A 34 -9.71 -6.89 2.48
C GLU A 34 -9.91 -5.59 3.27
N LEU A 35 -10.96 -4.84 2.94
CA LEU A 35 -11.37 -3.65 3.67
C LEU A 35 -11.59 -3.90 5.17
N SER A 36 -12.12 -5.08 5.52
CA SER A 36 -12.29 -5.54 6.90
C SER A 36 -10.97 -5.51 7.67
N ARG A 37 -9.90 -6.00 7.03
CA ARG A 37 -8.55 -6.00 7.57
C ARG A 37 -8.02 -4.59 7.70
N VAL A 38 -8.14 -3.76 6.67
CA VAL A 38 -7.71 -2.35 6.70
C VAL A 38 -8.38 -1.59 7.85
N ARG A 39 -9.69 -1.77 8.05
CA ARG A 39 -10.45 -1.13 9.15
C ARG A 39 -10.08 -1.65 10.53
N SER A 40 -9.67 -2.92 10.64
CA SER A 40 -9.18 -3.48 11.91
C SER A 40 -7.81 -2.92 12.31
N LEU A 41 -7.07 -2.38 11.34
CA LEU A 41 -5.77 -1.76 11.57
C LEU A 41 -5.99 -0.30 12.03
N ALA A 42 -5.41 0.07 13.17
CA ALA A 42 -5.38 1.46 13.63
C ALA A 42 -4.37 2.30 12.81
N LEU A 43 -4.68 2.48 11.53
CA LEU A 43 -3.82 3.17 10.57
C LEU A 43 -3.77 4.66 10.88
N LYS A 44 -2.56 5.22 10.81
CA LYS A 44 -2.32 6.66 10.87
C LYS A 44 -2.17 7.27 9.47
N GLY A 45 -2.02 6.43 8.45
CA GLY A 45 -1.85 6.86 7.07
C GLY A 45 -1.67 5.66 6.14
N ILE A 46 -1.89 5.93 4.85
CA ILE A 46 -1.83 4.95 3.77
C ILE A 46 -0.94 5.52 2.66
N ILE A 47 -0.08 4.69 2.10
CA ILE A 47 0.73 5.00 0.92
C ILE A 47 0.32 4.04 -0.18
N LEU A 48 -0.21 4.56 -1.27
CA LEU A 48 -0.44 3.80 -2.49
C LEU A 48 0.86 3.82 -3.28
N SER A 49 1.50 2.67 -3.44
CA SER A 49 2.74 2.58 -4.21
C SER A 49 2.46 2.67 -5.72
N GLY A 50 3.51 2.89 -6.50
CA GLY A 50 3.41 2.81 -7.95
C GLY A 50 3.31 1.37 -8.45
N GLY A 51 3.21 1.22 -9.75
CA GLY A 51 3.30 -0.06 -10.43
C GLY A 51 3.68 0.14 -11.90
N PRO A 52 4.17 -0.89 -12.59
CA PRO A 52 4.45 -0.82 -14.03
C PRO A 52 3.15 -0.80 -14.86
N ALA A 53 2.03 -1.23 -14.29
CA ALA A 53 0.75 -1.31 -14.97
C ALA A 53 0.11 0.08 -15.18
N SER A 54 -0.40 0.32 -16.38
CA SER A 54 -1.24 1.49 -16.64
C SER A 54 -2.59 1.33 -15.94
N ILE A 55 -3.11 2.42 -15.35
CA ILE A 55 -4.42 2.42 -14.68
C ILE A 55 -5.58 2.03 -15.62
N TYR A 56 -5.41 2.23 -16.92
CA TYR A 56 -6.43 1.97 -17.95
C TYR A 56 -6.47 0.51 -18.43
N GLU A 57 -5.47 -0.30 -18.08
CA GLU A 57 -5.45 -1.70 -18.46
C GLU A 57 -6.52 -2.51 -17.73
N LYS A 58 -7.14 -3.47 -18.43
CA LYS A 58 -8.25 -4.27 -17.90
C LYS A 58 -7.87 -5.06 -16.64
N ASN A 59 -6.60 -5.47 -16.55
CA ASN A 59 -6.05 -6.26 -15.44
C ASN A 59 -5.16 -5.41 -14.52
N SER A 60 -5.29 -4.08 -14.56
CA SER A 60 -4.54 -3.22 -13.66
C SER A 60 -4.93 -3.52 -12.20
N PRO A 61 -3.98 -3.55 -11.27
CA PRO A 61 -4.32 -3.79 -9.87
C PRO A 61 -5.14 -2.60 -9.35
N LYS A 62 -6.27 -2.90 -8.71
CA LYS A 62 -7.17 -1.88 -8.15
C LYS A 62 -7.29 -2.07 -6.65
N VAL A 63 -7.41 -0.95 -5.97
CA VAL A 63 -7.68 -0.88 -4.54
C VAL A 63 -9.16 -0.61 -4.32
N ASP A 64 -9.72 -1.07 -3.20
CA ASP A 64 -11.09 -0.74 -2.80
C ASP A 64 -11.23 0.79 -2.61
N LEU A 65 -12.28 1.37 -3.16
CA LEU A 65 -12.57 2.81 -3.09
C LEU A 65 -12.94 3.29 -1.68
N GLN A 66 -13.22 2.38 -0.75
CA GLN A 66 -13.53 2.69 0.64
C GLN A 66 -12.29 2.74 1.56
N ILE A 67 -11.10 2.49 1.01
CA ILE A 67 -9.81 2.70 1.69
C ILE A 67 -9.42 4.18 1.62
#